data_AF-A0A3M2D745-F1
#
_entry.id   AF-A0A3M2D745-F1
#
_cell.length_a   1.000
_cell.length_b   1.000
_cell.length_c   1.000
_cell.angle_alpha   90.00
_cell.angle_beta   90.00
_cell.angle_gamma   90.00
#
_symmetry.space_group_name_H-M   'P 1'
#
loop_
_entity.id
_entity.type
_entity.pdbx_description
1 polymer ?
#
loop_
_entity_poly.entity_id
_entity_poly.type
_entity_poly.pdbx_seq_one_letter_code
_entity_poly.pdbx_strand_id
1 'polypeptide(L)'
;MTHTMQARVGLIMGSRSDWDTMQHASATLTALEIPHERRIVSAHRTPDWLFDYAAGAESRGIRVIIAGAGGAAHLPGMAAAKTLLPVLGVPIRSRILQGIDSLLSIVQMPKGIPVATHAIGEVGAVNAALQAAAILAVSDPV
;
A
#
# COMPACT_ATOMS: atom_id res chain seq x y z
N MET A 1 19.98 20.50 12.70
CA MET A 1 18.57 20.17 12.96
C MET A 1 18.23 18.95 12.12
N THR A 2 18.18 17.77 12.73
CA THR A 2 17.72 16.55 12.06
C THR A 2 16.24 16.73 11.73
N HIS A 3 15.93 17.11 10.48
CA HIS A 3 14.57 16.96 9.97
C HIS A 3 14.31 15.46 9.99
N THR A 4 13.56 14.98 10.98
CA THR A 4 12.96 13.65 10.91
C THR A 4 12.10 13.66 9.66
N MET A 5 12.59 13.04 8.58
CA MET A 5 11.90 13.09 7.29
C MET A 5 10.51 12.48 7.47
N GLN A 6 9.50 13.36 7.45
CA GLN A 6 8.11 12.97 7.63
C GLN A 6 7.73 12.01 6.51
N ALA A 7 7.19 10.83 6.87
CA ALA A 7 6.80 9.82 5.90
C ALA A 7 5.79 10.40 4.89
N ARG A 8 6.08 10.20 3.60
CA ARG A 8 5.23 10.60 2.47
C ARG A 8 4.46 9.42 1.91
N VAL A 9 4.97 8.20 2.08
CA VAL A 9 4.32 6.96 1.68
C VAL A 9 4.03 6.09 2.90
N GLY A 10 2.80 5.61 3.00
CA GLY A 10 2.39 4.61 3.99
C GLY A 10 2.42 3.22 3.39
N LEU A 11 3.37 2.37 3.81
CA LEU A 11 3.50 0.99 3.35
C LEU A 11 2.85 0.04 4.36
N ILE A 12 1.68 -0.50 4.06
CA ILE A 12 0.93 -1.40 4.94
C ILE A 12 0.78 -2.80 4.38
N MET A 13 0.73 -3.78 5.27
CA MET A 13 0.51 -5.19 4.91
C MET A 13 -0.23 -5.96 5.99
N GLY A 14 -0.93 -7.03 5.61
CA GLY A 14 -1.81 -7.77 6.50
C GLY A 14 -1.10 -8.61 7.57
N SER A 15 0.16 -9.00 7.33
CA SER A 15 0.89 -9.96 8.15
C SER A 15 2.42 -9.81 8.03
N ARG A 16 3.16 -10.51 8.90
CA ARG A 16 4.63 -10.60 8.77
C ARG A 16 5.07 -11.34 7.52
N SER A 17 4.33 -12.36 7.08
CA SER A 17 4.68 -13.14 5.87
C SER A 17 4.51 -12.32 4.58
N ASP A 18 3.65 -11.31 4.57
CA ASP A 18 3.52 -10.41 3.42
C ASP A 18 4.79 -9.56 3.21
N TRP A 19 5.62 -9.42 4.24
CA TRP A 19 6.88 -8.66 4.17
C TRP A 19 7.84 -9.21 3.11
N ASP A 20 7.85 -10.52 2.86
CA ASP A 20 8.70 -11.13 1.84
C ASP A 20 8.47 -10.51 0.45
N THR A 21 7.24 -10.08 0.16
CA THR A 21 6.89 -9.33 -1.06
C THR A 21 7.00 -7.81 -0.86
N MET A 22 6.49 -7.29 0.26
CA MET A 22 6.37 -5.85 0.46
C MET A 22 7.70 -5.16 0.77
N GLN A 23 8.74 -5.90 1.18
CA GLN A 23 10.09 -5.37 1.35
C GLN A 23 10.66 -4.77 0.07
N HIS A 24 10.26 -5.28 -1.09
CA HIS A 24 10.72 -4.78 -2.38
C HIS A 24 10.21 -3.35 -2.63
N ALA A 25 8.96 -3.04 -2.26
CA ALA A 25 8.46 -1.67 -2.29
C ALA A 25 9.25 -0.76 -1.34
N SER A 26 9.54 -1.21 -0.12
CA SER A 26 10.33 -0.45 0.86
C SER A 26 11.75 -0.18 0.37
N ALA A 27 12.40 -1.18 -0.23
CA ALA A 27 13.74 -1.06 -0.80
C ALA A 27 13.75 -0.05 -1.97
N THR A 28 12.77 -0.12 -2.87
CA THR A 28 12.64 0.85 -3.98
C THR A 28 12.40 2.27 -3.48
N LEU A 29 11.50 2.48 -2.51
CA LEU A 29 11.28 3.81 -1.92
C LEU A 29 12.55 4.34 -1.25
N THR A 30 13.31 3.48 -0.57
CA THR A 30 14.60 3.84 0.03
C THR A 30 15.63 4.27 -1.01
N ALA A 31 15.74 3.52 -2.12
CA ALA A 31 16.67 3.82 -3.19
C ALA A 31 16.35 5.15 -3.91
N LEU A 32 15.08 5.55 -3.91
CA LEU A 32 14.61 6.84 -4.43
C LEU A 32 14.63 7.95 -3.36
N GLU A 33 15.15 7.67 -2.17
CA GLU A 33 15.19 8.59 -1.03
C GLU A 33 13.81 9.12 -0.61
N ILE A 34 12.75 8.34 -0.85
CA ILE A 34 11.37 8.71 -0.48
C ILE A 34 11.10 8.28 0.97
N PRO A 35 10.82 9.22 1.89
CA PRO A 35 10.49 8.90 3.27
C PRO A 35 9.20 8.09 3.34
N HIS A 36 9.23 6.96 4.03
CA HIS A 36 8.07 6.10 4.16
C HIS A 36 8.03 5.41 5.52
N GLU A 37 6.83 5.09 5.99
CA GLU A 37 6.62 4.23 7.14
C GLU A 37 6.18 2.84 6.68
N ARG A 38 6.52 1.81 7.45
CA ARG A 38 6.07 0.43 7.23
C ARG A 38 5.29 -0.08 8.44
N ARG A 39 4.09 -0.63 8.24
CA ARG A 39 3.26 -1.16 9.34
C ARG A 39 2.56 -2.47 8.94
N ILE A 40 2.38 -3.36 9.91
CA ILE A 40 1.50 -4.52 9.76
C ILE A 40 0.12 -4.08 10.24
N VAL A 41 -0.84 -3.98 9.33
CA VAL A 41 -2.22 -3.55 9.57
C VAL A 41 -3.13 -4.60 8.93
N SER A 42 -3.81 -5.40 9.74
CA SER A 42 -4.61 -6.52 9.25
C SER A 42 -6.07 -6.12 9.11
N ALA A 43 -6.59 -6.17 7.88
CA ALA A 43 -8.00 -5.86 7.61
C ALA A 43 -8.98 -6.74 8.39
N HIS A 44 -8.63 -8.02 8.62
CA HIS A 44 -9.52 -8.97 9.28
C HIS A 44 -9.27 -9.10 10.79
N ARG A 45 -8.05 -8.83 11.26
CA ARG A 45 -7.67 -9.04 12.67
C ARG A 45 -7.61 -7.75 13.48
N THR A 46 -7.40 -6.61 12.81
CA THR A 46 -7.31 -5.29 13.44
C THR A 46 -8.09 -4.26 12.60
N PRO A 47 -9.39 -4.47 12.31
CA PRO A 47 -10.15 -3.62 11.40
C PRO A 47 -10.25 -2.16 11.89
N ASP A 48 -10.44 -1.93 13.19
CA ASP A 48 -10.51 -0.57 13.74
C ASP A 48 -9.19 0.18 13.54
N TRP A 49 -8.07 -0.51 13.75
CA TRP A 49 -6.75 0.08 13.51
C TRP A 49 -6.51 0.39 12.02
N LEU A 50 -7.04 -0.41 11.10
CA LEU A 50 -7.02 -0.07 9.68
C LEU A 50 -7.79 1.23 9.41
N PHE A 51 -8.96 1.39 10.02
CA PHE A 51 -9.77 2.58 9.83
C PHE A 51 -9.07 3.82 10.38
N ASP A 52 -8.52 3.72 11.59
CA ASP A 52 -7.74 4.79 12.20
C ASP A 52 -6.50 5.15 11.38
N TYR A 53 -5.78 4.13 10.89
CA TYR A 53 -4.59 4.32 10.06
C TYR A 53 -4.90 5.09 8.78
N ALA A 54 -5.92 4.65 8.03
CA ALA A 54 -6.29 5.21 6.74
C ALA A 54 -6.91 6.62 6.89
N ALA A 55 -7.82 6.80 7.84
CA ALA A 55 -8.47 8.09 8.09
C ALA A 55 -7.47 9.14 8.61
N GLY A 56 -6.49 8.73 9.42
CA GLY A 56 -5.43 9.59 9.93
C GLY A 56 -4.18 9.69 9.04
N ALA A 57 -4.16 9.10 7.85
CA ALA A 57 -2.95 9.09 7.02
C ALA A 57 -2.57 10.49 6.52
N GLU A 58 -3.55 11.23 5.98
CA GLU A 58 -3.34 12.55 5.39
C GLU A 58 -2.82 13.58 6.40
N SER A 59 -3.42 13.62 7.61
CA SER A 59 -2.99 14.53 8.68
C SER A 59 -1.56 14.24 9.19
N ARG A 60 -1.07 13.01 8.99
CA ARG A 60 0.31 12.63 9.30
C ARG A 60 1.30 12.96 8.19
N GLY A 61 0.85 13.55 7.08
CA GLY A 61 1.68 13.95 5.93
C GLY A 61 1.82 12.90 4.83
N ILE A 62 1.17 11.74 4.99
CA ILE A 62 1.14 10.69 3.96
C ILE A 62 0.39 11.22 2.74
N ARG A 63 0.91 10.92 1.55
CA ARG A 63 0.33 11.31 0.26
C ARG A 63 -0.12 10.11 -0.57
N VAL A 64 0.48 8.94 -0.34
CA VAL A 64 0.14 7.70 -1.04
C VAL A 64 0.19 6.55 -0.04
N ILE A 65 -0.77 5.62 -0.10
CA ILE A 65 -0.75 4.37 0.65
C ILE A 65 -0.46 3.22 -0.31
N ILE A 66 0.53 2.39 0.00
CA ILE A 66 0.77 1.12 -0.67
C ILE A 66 0.31 0.00 0.27
N ALA A 67 -0.62 -0.83 -0.17
CA ALA A 67 -1.24 -1.87 0.64
C ALA A 67 -1.07 -3.26 0.00
N GLY A 68 -0.44 -4.18 0.74
CA GLY A 68 -0.23 -5.57 0.31
C GLY A 68 -1.10 -6.57 1.08
N ALA A 69 -1.82 -7.44 0.37
CA ALA A 69 -2.57 -8.54 0.98
C ALA A 69 -2.75 -9.73 0.04
N GLY A 70 -2.91 -10.94 0.62
CA GLY A 70 -3.10 -12.19 -0.11
C GLY A 70 -4.44 -12.87 0.17
N GLY A 71 -4.90 -13.73 -0.75
CA GLY A 71 -6.16 -14.47 -0.61
C GLY A 71 -7.38 -13.56 -0.77
N ALA A 72 -8.28 -13.58 0.20
CA ALA A 72 -9.37 -12.59 0.32
C ALA A 72 -8.82 -11.21 0.74
N ALA A 73 -8.13 -10.56 -0.18
CA ALA A 73 -7.21 -9.45 0.08
C ALA A 73 -7.92 -8.09 0.26
N HIS A 74 -8.66 -7.92 1.37
CA HIS A 74 -9.49 -6.72 1.60
C HIS A 74 -8.73 -5.46 2.03
N LEU A 75 -7.45 -5.57 2.43
CA LEU A 75 -6.69 -4.45 2.99
C LEU A 75 -6.66 -3.22 2.09
N PRO A 76 -6.35 -3.31 0.77
CA PRO A 76 -6.27 -2.13 -0.09
C PRO A 76 -7.64 -1.46 -0.28
N GLY A 77 -8.69 -2.25 -0.56
CA GLY A 77 -10.04 -1.74 -0.76
C GLY A 77 -10.61 -1.05 0.48
N MET A 78 -10.41 -1.65 1.66
CA MET A 78 -10.88 -1.06 2.91
C MET A 78 -10.06 0.16 3.34
N ALA A 79 -8.76 0.22 3.04
CA ALA A 79 -7.98 1.45 3.22
C ALA A 79 -8.54 2.57 2.32
N ALA A 80 -8.77 2.28 1.02
CA ALA A 80 -9.32 3.24 0.07
C ALA A 80 -10.72 3.74 0.45
N ALA A 81 -11.54 2.90 1.10
CA ALA A 81 -12.85 3.30 1.60
C ALA A 81 -12.80 4.32 2.76
N LYS A 82 -11.63 4.54 3.37
CA LYS A 82 -11.45 5.37 4.57
C LYS A 82 -10.56 6.59 4.36
N THR A 83 -10.08 6.84 3.14
CA THR A 83 -9.22 7.98 2.83
C THR A 83 -9.46 8.49 1.41
N LEU A 84 -9.15 9.77 1.16
CA LEU A 84 -9.12 10.34 -0.19
C LEU A 84 -7.75 10.19 -0.86
N LEU A 85 -6.73 9.75 -0.10
CA LEU A 85 -5.40 9.52 -0.65
C LEU A 85 -5.42 8.35 -1.66
N PRO A 86 -4.60 8.41 -2.72
CA PRO A 86 -4.38 7.27 -3.60
C PRO A 86 -3.94 6.03 -2.83
N VAL A 87 -4.62 4.92 -3.07
CA VAL A 87 -4.26 3.60 -2.54
C VAL A 87 -3.79 2.70 -3.67
N LEU A 88 -2.56 2.22 -3.56
CA LEU A 88 -1.90 1.31 -4.50
C LEU A 88 -1.95 -0.11 -3.93
N GLY A 89 -2.67 -1.01 -4.60
CA GLY A 89 -2.86 -2.39 -4.17
C GLY A 89 -1.81 -3.34 -4.76
N VAL A 90 -1.16 -4.13 -3.91
CA VAL A 90 -0.21 -5.18 -4.30
C VAL A 90 -0.80 -6.55 -3.96
N PRO A 91 -1.25 -7.32 -4.96
CA PRO A 91 -1.72 -8.69 -4.74
C PRO A 91 -0.56 -9.61 -4.31
N ILE A 92 -0.64 -10.16 -3.10
CA ILE A 92 0.36 -11.12 -2.61
C ILE A 92 0.04 -12.50 -3.18
N ARG A 93 1.07 -13.23 -3.62
CA ARG A 93 0.91 -14.57 -4.20
C ARG A 93 0.39 -15.54 -3.13
N SER A 94 -0.84 -16.02 -3.31
CA SER A 94 -1.43 -17.05 -2.44
C SER A 94 -0.91 -18.44 -2.78
N ARG A 95 -0.97 -19.39 -1.83
CA ARG A 95 -0.45 -20.75 -2.01
C ARG A 95 -1.23 -21.56 -3.05
N ILE A 96 -2.56 -21.45 -3.04
CA ILE A 96 -3.43 -22.32 -3.85
C ILE A 96 -3.69 -21.69 -5.22
N LEU A 97 -4.19 -20.45 -5.24
CA LEU A 97 -4.62 -19.77 -6.46
C LEU A 97 -3.55 -18.84 -7.06
N GLN A 98 -2.31 -18.94 -6.56
CA GLN A 98 -1.15 -18.23 -7.10
C GLN A 98 -1.34 -16.71 -7.20
N GLY A 99 -2.18 -16.14 -6.31
CA GLY A 99 -2.50 -14.72 -6.26
C GLY A 99 -3.62 -14.25 -7.19
N ILE A 100 -4.30 -15.13 -7.92
CA ILE A 100 -5.51 -14.75 -8.69
C ILE A 100 -6.64 -14.33 -7.76
N ASP A 101 -6.81 -15.03 -6.65
CA ASP A 101 -7.71 -14.63 -5.55
C ASP A 101 -7.34 -13.25 -4.99
N SER A 102 -6.06 -13.03 -4.71
CA SER A 102 -5.56 -11.72 -4.24
C SER A 102 -5.83 -10.62 -5.27
N LEU A 103 -5.54 -10.89 -6.55
CA LEU A 103 -5.71 -9.93 -7.63
C LEU A 103 -7.18 -9.53 -7.77
N LEU A 104 -8.08 -10.50 -7.91
CA LEU A 104 -9.50 -10.24 -8.08
C LEU A 104 -10.12 -9.57 -6.84
N SER A 105 -9.64 -9.90 -5.64
CA SER A 105 -10.08 -9.24 -4.40
C SER A 105 -9.69 -7.76 -4.31
N ILE A 106 -8.65 -7.35 -5.03
CA ILE A 106 -8.12 -5.98 -5.00
C ILE A 106 -8.60 -5.16 -6.21
N VAL A 107 -8.55 -5.72 -7.42
CA VAL A 107 -8.77 -4.94 -8.66
C VAL A 107 -10.25 -4.69 -8.97
N GLN A 108 -11.14 -5.59 -8.53
CA GLN A 108 -12.57 -5.55 -8.88
C GLN A 108 -13.38 -4.62 -7.97
N MET A 109 -12.79 -3.51 -7.52
CA MET A 109 -13.51 -2.52 -6.71
C MET A 109 -14.70 -1.95 -7.51
N PRO A 110 -15.89 -1.82 -6.89
CA PRO A 110 -17.04 -1.22 -7.55
C PRO A 110 -16.84 0.29 -7.76
N LYS A 111 -17.70 0.89 -8.59
CA LYS A 111 -17.72 2.33 -8.83
C LYS A 111 -17.78 3.09 -7.51
N GLY A 112 -16.84 4.02 -7.32
CA GLY A 112 -16.82 4.98 -6.20
C GLY A 112 -15.54 4.94 -5.38
N ILE A 113 -14.97 3.76 -5.14
CA ILE A 113 -13.78 3.60 -4.28
C ILE A 113 -12.66 2.92 -5.08
N PRO A 114 -11.76 3.68 -5.74
CA PRO A 114 -10.74 3.10 -6.60
C PRO A 114 -9.55 2.54 -5.81
N VAL A 115 -8.93 1.49 -6.34
CA VAL A 115 -7.60 0.99 -5.93
C VAL A 115 -6.74 0.82 -7.18
N ALA A 116 -5.58 1.47 -7.23
CA ALA A 116 -4.62 1.28 -8.32
C ALA A 116 -3.88 -0.05 -8.11
N THR A 117 -4.33 -1.08 -8.82
CA THR A 117 -3.84 -2.46 -8.59
C THR A 117 -2.67 -2.80 -9.49
N HIS A 118 -1.67 -3.48 -8.92
CA HIS A 118 -0.43 -3.83 -9.60
C HIS A 118 -0.33 -5.34 -9.86
N ALA A 119 0.76 -5.76 -10.53
CA ALA A 119 1.06 -7.17 -10.76
C ALA A 119 1.11 -7.98 -9.45
N ILE A 120 0.92 -9.30 -9.54
CA ILE A 120 1.03 -10.19 -8.38
C ILE A 120 2.50 -10.28 -7.92
N GLY A 121 2.74 -10.20 -6.61
CA GLY A 121 4.04 -10.46 -5.99
C GLY A 121 5.05 -9.31 -6.10
N GLU A 122 6.33 -9.67 -6.13
CA GLU A 122 7.48 -8.75 -6.10
C GLU A 122 7.40 -7.64 -7.16
N VAL A 123 7.09 -8.00 -8.40
CA VAL A 123 6.99 -7.04 -9.51
C VAL A 123 5.94 -5.97 -9.20
N GLY A 124 4.82 -6.36 -8.58
CA GLY A 124 3.80 -5.42 -8.15
C GLY A 124 4.25 -4.50 -7.03
N ALA A 125 5.00 -5.02 -6.06
CA ALA A 125 5.54 -4.23 -4.97
C ALA A 125 6.53 -3.15 -5.46
N VAL A 126 7.45 -3.52 -6.35
CA VAL A 126 8.38 -2.57 -6.97
C VAL A 126 7.62 -1.50 -7.76
N ASN A 127 6.68 -1.92 -8.62
CA ASN A 127 5.94 -0.98 -9.45
C ASN A 127 5.01 -0.07 -8.64
N ALA A 128 4.47 -0.54 -7.51
CA ALA A 128 3.69 0.32 -6.61
C ALA A 128 4.56 1.42 -5.98
N ALA A 129 5.81 1.11 -5.61
CA ALA A 129 6.76 2.12 -5.15
C ALA A 129 7.11 3.13 -6.25
N LEU A 130 7.34 2.66 -7.49
CA LEU A 130 7.60 3.54 -8.63
C LEU A 130 6.39 4.42 -8.97
N GLN A 131 5.17 3.88 -8.92
CA GLN A 131 3.97 4.68 -9.13
C GLN A 131 3.76 5.69 -7.99
N ALA A 132 4.05 5.34 -6.74
CA ALA A 132 4.02 6.29 -5.64
C ALA A 132 5.01 7.45 -5.86
N ALA A 133 6.22 7.15 -6.33
CA ALA A 133 7.20 8.17 -6.71
C ALA A 133 6.68 9.08 -7.83
N ALA A 134 6.09 8.50 -8.88
CA ALA A 134 5.52 9.25 -9.98
C ALA A 134 4.36 10.17 -9.53
N ILE A 135 3.50 9.71 -8.61
CA ILE A 135 2.43 10.52 -8.02
C ILE A 135 3.02 11.70 -7.24
N LEU A 136 4.04 11.45 -6.41
CA LEU A 136 4.68 12.51 -5.61
C LEU A 136 5.33 13.58 -6.49
N ALA A 137 6.04 13.17 -7.55
CA ALA A 137 6.76 14.04 -8.46
C ALA A 137 5.88 15.10 -9.17
N VAL A 138 4.56 14.88 -9.27
CA VAL A 138 3.63 15.89 -9.83
C VAL A 138 3.54 17.15 -8.96
N SER A 139 3.72 17.00 -7.64
CA SER A 139 3.56 18.09 -6.65
C SER A 139 4.83 18.43 -5.90
N ASP A 140 5.89 17.65 -6.10
CA ASP A 140 7.20 17.79 -5.49
C ASP A 140 8.26 17.76 -6.61
N PRO A 141 8.28 18.79 -7.48
CA PRO A 141 9.31 18.90 -8.50
C PRO A 141 10.66 19.12 -7.81
N VAL A 142 11.65 18.33 -8.22
CA VAL A 142 13.05 18.47 -7.81
C VAL A 142 13.60 19.84 -8.17
#